data_AF-A0A554M593-F1
#
_entry.id   AF-A0A554M593-F1
#
_cell.length_a   1.000
_cell.length_b   1.000
_cell.length_c   1.000
_cell.angle_alpha   90.00
_cell.angle_beta   90.00
_cell.angle_gamma   90.00
#
_symmetry.space_group_name_H-M   'P 1'
#
loop_
_entity.id
_entity.type
_entity.pdbx_description
1 polymer ?
#
loop_
_entity_poly.entity_id
_entity_poly.type
_entity_poly.pdbx_seq_one_letter_code
_entity_poly.pdbx_strand_id
1 'polypeptide(L)'
;MLPLSFHIGSLGILLTLAATPTVYAATPTPSSASSSSSGVGYGACRTEIDWIAWKEQREFRSVLFGQTAAEKALVSEVRFANEDKSIWIKTQVATSSMSSSPAKPDIWESVAEGYKSTTWTDTDMEDATDIVPRKGIFAVRRRLPTELIPHLAQAYRTLECRLENLCRLVQISTNIKDSDAQDVTVKILGCLDVETQTLPACHLPSVQGTLPTQGNMWAYCMAMTESLRVREAQILKLVVEYDSGYRSGLQFSGIFRAFLGQMRGVVLGSMRSATTMITAFSRVPCFIAACDDSPDGS
;
A
#
# COMPACT_ATOMS: atom_id res chain seq x y z
N MET A 1 29.65 38.87 59.80
CA MET A 1 28.68 39.41 58.84
C MET A 1 29.45 40.13 57.75
N LEU A 2 29.02 39.94 56.48
CA LEU A 2 29.62 40.36 55.21
C LEU A 2 30.72 39.45 54.61
N PRO A 3 30.50 38.88 53.40
CA PRO A 3 31.43 38.04 52.67
C PRO A 3 32.36 38.84 51.75
N LEU A 4 33.57 38.32 51.56
CA LEU A 4 34.56 38.78 50.58
C LEU A 4 34.30 38.12 49.23
N SER A 5 34.07 38.96 48.22
CA SER A 5 33.96 38.62 46.81
C SER A 5 35.31 38.15 46.25
N PHE A 6 35.32 37.02 45.54
CA PHE A 6 36.43 36.63 44.67
C PHE A 6 35.94 36.50 43.22
N HIS A 7 36.53 37.34 42.37
CA HIS A 7 36.49 37.25 40.92
C HIS A 7 37.31 36.04 40.46
N ILE A 8 36.74 35.20 39.59
CA ILE A 8 37.50 34.31 38.72
C ILE A 8 37.10 34.65 37.29
N GLY A 9 38.09 35.17 36.55
CA GLY A 9 37.99 35.55 35.16
C GLY A 9 37.82 34.33 34.25
N SER A 10 36.92 34.50 33.29
CA SER A 10 36.68 33.62 32.16
C SER A 10 37.92 33.52 31.27
N LEU A 11 38.49 32.32 31.14
CA LEU A 11 39.50 32.00 30.14
C LEU A 11 38.78 31.33 28.96
N GLY A 12 38.56 32.10 27.90
CA GLY A 12 37.99 31.62 26.64
C GLY A 12 38.99 30.72 25.92
N ILE A 13 38.70 29.42 25.87
CA ILE A 13 39.40 28.46 25.02
C ILE A 13 38.70 28.44 23.66
N LEU A 14 39.34 29.07 22.69
CA LEU A 14 39.03 28.97 21.27
C LEU A 14 39.48 27.59 20.77
N LEU A 15 38.55 26.64 20.71
CA LEU A 15 38.76 25.37 20.02
C LEU A 15 38.45 25.57 18.52
N THR A 16 39.50 25.78 17.73
CA THR A 16 39.42 25.73 16.27
C THR A 16 39.27 24.27 15.84
N LEU A 17 38.03 23.84 15.57
CA LEU A 17 37.77 22.60 14.84
C LEU A 17 38.21 22.80 13.39
N ALA A 18 39.31 22.16 13.01
CA ALA A 18 39.68 21.95 11.62
C ALA A 18 38.65 21.00 10.99
N ALA A 19 37.71 21.55 10.24
CA ALA A 19 36.81 20.78 9.39
C ALA A 19 37.64 20.21 8.24
N THR A 20 37.97 18.92 8.31
CA THR A 20 38.36 18.15 7.15
C THR A 20 37.16 18.09 6.18
N PRO A 21 37.30 18.49 4.90
CA PRO A 21 36.24 18.26 3.94
C PRO A 21 36.15 16.76 3.71
N THR A 22 35.13 16.13 4.31
CA THR A 22 34.60 14.86 3.81
C THR A 22 34.17 15.11 2.38
N VAL A 23 34.99 14.65 1.44
CA VAL A 23 34.63 14.49 0.04
C VAL A 23 33.44 13.53 0.05
N TYR A 24 32.22 14.08 -0.04
CA TYR A 24 31.07 13.31 -0.47
C TYR A 24 31.42 12.81 -1.86
N ALA A 25 31.74 11.52 -1.95
CA ALA A 25 31.73 10.84 -3.24
C ALA A 25 30.31 11.00 -3.77
N ALA A 26 30.14 11.90 -4.73
CA ALA A 26 28.95 11.95 -5.55
C ALA A 26 28.78 10.54 -6.10
N THR A 27 27.73 9.86 -5.63
CA THR A 27 27.28 8.63 -6.26
C THR A 27 27.13 8.94 -7.74
N PRO A 28 27.69 8.12 -8.65
CA PRO A 28 27.44 8.30 -10.06
C PRO A 28 25.94 8.12 -10.23
N THR A 29 25.21 9.21 -10.44
CA THR A 29 23.91 9.16 -11.08
C THR A 29 24.18 8.52 -12.44
N PRO A 30 23.75 7.26 -12.69
CA PRO A 30 23.77 6.76 -14.04
C PRO A 30 23.01 7.79 -14.87
N SER A 31 23.68 8.27 -15.91
CA SER A 31 23.09 9.15 -16.91
C SER A 31 21.70 8.63 -17.17
N SER A 32 20.71 9.44 -16.80
CA SER A 32 19.32 9.21 -17.12
C SER A 32 19.31 8.65 -18.53
N ALA A 33 18.66 7.50 -18.70
CA ALA A 33 18.21 7.06 -20.00
C ALA A 33 17.22 8.14 -20.46
N SER A 34 17.80 9.24 -20.92
CA SER A 34 17.17 10.27 -21.67
C SER A 34 16.79 9.55 -22.94
N SER A 35 15.56 9.07 -22.97
CA SER A 35 14.80 8.96 -24.19
C SER A 35 14.56 10.38 -24.72
N SER A 36 15.65 11.12 -24.97
CA SER A 36 15.70 12.35 -25.75
C SER A 36 16.15 11.97 -27.15
N SER A 37 15.35 11.13 -27.80
CA SER A 37 15.28 11.13 -29.26
C SER A 37 13.85 11.45 -29.66
N SER A 38 13.58 12.75 -29.74
CA SER A 38 12.91 13.36 -30.89
C SER A 38 11.84 12.50 -31.57
N GLY A 39 10.64 12.54 -31.00
CA GLY A 39 9.43 12.00 -31.57
C GLY A 39 8.20 12.59 -30.90
N VAL A 40 8.05 13.93 -30.96
CA VAL A 40 6.75 14.57 -30.69
C VAL A 40 5.75 13.93 -31.63
N GLY A 41 4.87 13.09 -31.09
CA GLY A 41 4.07 12.19 -31.90
C GLY A 41 3.18 11.29 -31.05
N TYR A 42 2.18 10.71 -31.70
CA TYR A 42 1.13 9.90 -31.07
C TYR A 42 1.65 8.79 -30.16
N GLY A 43 2.79 8.18 -30.47
CA GLY A 43 3.40 7.14 -29.64
C GLY A 43 3.88 7.65 -28.27
N ALA A 44 4.58 8.79 -28.25
CA ALA A 44 5.07 9.40 -27.01
C ALA A 44 3.90 9.85 -26.12
N CYS A 45 2.89 10.51 -26.72
CA CYS A 45 1.67 10.89 -26.00
C CYS A 45 0.98 9.67 -25.39
N ARG A 46 0.83 8.59 -26.17
CA ARG A 46 0.22 7.34 -25.68
C ARG A 46 0.98 6.75 -24.50
N THR A 47 2.31 6.66 -24.59
CA THR A 47 3.14 6.14 -23.49
C THR A 47 3.01 7.00 -22.24
N GLU A 48 2.88 8.33 -22.39
CA GLU A 48 2.67 9.23 -21.26
C GLU A 48 1.28 9.04 -20.63
N ILE A 49 0.24 8.91 -21.45
CA ILE A 49 -1.13 8.60 -21.02
C ILE A 49 -1.16 7.29 -20.24
N ASP A 50 -0.56 6.24 -20.80
CA ASP A 50 -0.48 4.93 -20.16
C ASP A 50 0.22 5.06 -18.80
N TRP A 51 1.40 5.71 -18.76
CA TRP A 51 2.16 5.90 -17.52
C TRP A 51 1.36 6.60 -16.42
N ILE A 52 0.71 7.73 -16.73
CA ILE A 52 -0.07 8.48 -15.75
C ILE A 52 -1.27 7.64 -15.28
N ALA A 53 -1.93 6.91 -16.17
CA ALA A 53 -3.03 6.02 -15.78
C ALA A 53 -2.57 4.88 -14.86
N TRP A 54 -1.40 4.28 -15.13
CA TRP A 54 -0.79 3.30 -14.24
C TRP A 54 -0.45 3.91 -12.87
N LYS A 55 0.08 5.14 -12.83
CA LYS A 55 0.36 5.86 -11.59
C LYS A 55 -0.92 6.08 -10.77
N GLU A 56 -2.01 6.53 -11.39
CA GLU A 56 -3.29 6.72 -10.70
C GLU A 56 -3.87 5.40 -10.18
N GLN A 57 -3.74 4.31 -10.93
CA GLN A 57 -4.13 2.98 -10.47
C GLN A 57 -3.32 2.56 -9.23
N ARG A 58 -2.00 2.80 -9.22
CA ARG A 58 -1.14 2.48 -8.06
C ARG A 58 -1.53 3.33 -6.84
N GLU A 59 -1.75 4.62 -7.02
CA GLU A 59 -2.16 5.52 -5.94
C GLU A 59 -3.55 5.15 -5.38
N PHE A 60 -4.49 4.73 -6.23
CA PHE A 60 -5.76 4.17 -5.76
C PHE A 60 -5.55 2.91 -4.92
N ARG A 61 -4.71 1.98 -5.37
CA ARG A 61 -4.40 0.75 -4.63
C ARG A 61 -3.63 1.03 -3.33
N SER A 62 -2.78 2.05 -3.30
CA SER A 62 -2.09 2.48 -2.07
C SER A 62 -3.08 3.01 -1.03
N VAL A 63 -4.17 3.66 -1.45
CA VAL A 63 -5.26 4.06 -0.54
C VAL A 63 -6.03 2.84 -0.01
N LEU A 64 -6.26 1.81 -0.83
CA LEU A 64 -6.96 0.61 -0.42
C LEU A 64 -6.14 -0.26 0.55
N PHE A 65 -4.91 -0.61 0.17
CA PHE A 65 -4.09 -1.59 0.87
C PHE A 65 -3.01 -0.97 1.77
N GLY A 66 -2.65 0.29 1.50
CA GLY A 66 -1.56 0.97 2.16
C GLY A 66 -0.26 0.83 1.39
N GLN A 67 0.67 1.70 1.73
CA GLN A 67 2.07 1.61 1.33
C GLN A 67 2.92 1.75 2.59
N THR A 68 3.72 0.73 2.87
CA THR A 68 4.67 0.73 3.98
C THR A 68 5.78 1.75 3.73
N ALA A 69 6.47 2.19 4.78
CA ALA A 69 7.73 2.92 4.61
C ALA A 69 8.82 1.94 4.13
N ALA A 70 9.83 2.40 3.40
CA ALA A 70 10.87 1.58 2.78
C ALA A 70 11.61 0.78 3.85
N GLU A 71 11.91 1.40 4.99
CA GLU A 71 12.48 0.76 6.19
C GLU A 71 11.68 -0.47 6.64
N LYS A 72 10.35 -0.40 6.54
CA LYS A 72 9.43 -1.46 6.99
C LYS A 72 8.96 -2.36 5.85
N ALA A 73 9.44 -2.10 4.63
CA ALA A 73 9.12 -2.90 3.47
C ALA A 73 9.73 -4.29 3.62
N LEU A 74 9.00 -5.29 3.14
CA LEU A 74 9.49 -6.67 3.15
C LEU A 74 10.40 -6.92 1.94
N VAL A 75 11.21 -7.98 2.02
CA VAL A 75 11.92 -8.49 0.84
C VAL A 75 10.90 -8.81 -0.26
N SER A 76 11.24 -8.50 -1.50
CA SER A 76 10.42 -8.60 -2.69
C SER A 76 9.29 -7.58 -2.79
N GLU A 77 9.25 -6.55 -1.95
CA GLU A 77 8.37 -5.40 -2.16
C GLU A 77 8.83 -4.61 -3.40
N VAL A 78 7.87 -4.18 -4.21
CA VAL A 78 8.12 -3.49 -5.49
C VAL A 78 7.68 -2.04 -5.38
N ARG A 79 8.54 -1.11 -5.82
CA ARG A 79 8.28 0.32 -5.89
C ARG A 79 8.63 0.89 -7.25
N PHE A 80 8.06 2.06 -7.52
CA PHE A 80 8.27 2.80 -8.75
C PHE A 80 8.87 4.16 -8.40
N ALA A 81 9.92 4.52 -9.11
CA ALA A 81 10.52 5.83 -9.03
C ALA A 81 9.73 6.82 -9.91
N ASN A 82 9.54 8.04 -9.42
CA ASN A 82 8.70 9.04 -10.06
C ASN A 82 9.35 9.65 -11.32
N GLU A 83 10.66 9.90 -11.29
CA GLU A 83 11.36 10.65 -12.35
C GLU A 83 11.65 9.79 -13.59
N ASP A 84 12.27 8.62 -13.38
CA ASP A 84 12.76 7.75 -14.45
C ASP A 84 11.82 6.59 -14.77
N LYS A 85 10.68 6.50 -14.06
CA LYS A 85 9.65 5.47 -14.23
C LYS A 85 10.19 4.05 -14.00
N SER A 86 11.32 3.93 -13.28
CA SER A 86 12.01 2.66 -13.06
C SER A 86 11.35 1.84 -11.95
N ILE A 87 11.54 0.51 -12.05
CA ILE A 87 10.96 -0.46 -11.11
C ILE A 87 12.06 -0.94 -10.17
N TRP A 88 11.81 -0.84 -8.88
CA TRP A 88 12.74 -1.21 -7.82
C TRP A 88 12.15 -2.30 -6.94
N ILE A 89 12.98 -3.26 -6.55
CA ILE A 89 12.59 -4.41 -5.74
C ILE A 89 13.52 -4.48 -4.53
N LYS A 90 12.95 -4.58 -3.33
CA LYS A 90 13.75 -4.76 -2.11
C LYS A 90 14.34 -6.17 -2.08
N THR A 91 15.66 -6.32 -2.15
CA THR A 91 16.31 -7.64 -2.20
C THR A 91 16.85 -8.07 -0.85
N GLN A 92 17.22 -7.12 0.01
CA GLN A 92 17.80 -7.40 1.32
C GLN A 92 17.16 -6.52 2.38
N VAL A 93 16.91 -7.13 3.55
CA VAL A 93 16.51 -6.42 4.76
C VAL A 93 17.67 -6.41 5.73
N ALA A 94 17.92 -5.28 6.38
CA ALA A 94 18.98 -5.18 7.37
C ALA A 94 18.76 -6.19 8.50
N THR A 95 19.63 -7.20 8.56
CA THR A 95 19.65 -8.15 9.67
C THR A 95 20.65 -7.67 10.69
N SER A 96 20.18 -7.33 11.88
CA SER A 96 21.03 -7.09 13.04
C SER A 96 21.69 -8.40 13.43
N SER A 97 22.87 -8.70 12.87
CA SER A 97 23.62 -9.87 13.29
C SER A 97 24.14 -9.65 14.70
N MET A 98 23.67 -10.46 15.65
CA MET A 98 24.26 -10.61 17.00
C MET A 98 25.72 -11.08 16.99
N SER A 99 26.31 -11.33 15.81
CA SER A 99 27.73 -11.64 15.62
C SER A 99 28.44 -10.48 14.94
N SER A 100 29.72 -10.29 15.24
CA SER A 100 30.66 -9.23 14.85
C SER A 100 30.85 -8.91 13.34
N SER A 101 29.91 -9.28 12.47
CA SER A 101 29.85 -8.81 11.09
C SER A 101 29.19 -7.43 11.00
N PRO A 102 29.63 -6.57 10.07
CA PRO A 102 28.95 -5.30 9.83
C PRO A 102 27.51 -5.57 9.41
N ALA A 103 26.57 -4.82 10.00
CA ALA A 103 25.16 -4.89 9.64
C ALA A 103 25.03 -4.64 8.13
N LYS A 104 24.39 -5.56 7.42
CA LYS A 104 24.09 -5.36 6.00
C LYS A 104 22.98 -4.32 5.89
N PRO A 105 23.13 -3.27 5.07
CA PRO A 105 22.07 -2.29 4.86
C PRO A 105 20.90 -2.91 4.08
N ASP A 106 19.73 -2.30 4.20
CA ASP A 106 18.61 -2.55 3.30
C ASP A 106 18.97 -2.14 1.87
N ILE A 107 18.70 -3.02 0.90
CA ILE A 107 19.10 -2.83 -0.50
C ILE A 107 17.87 -2.99 -1.40
N TRP A 108 17.71 -2.01 -2.28
CA TRP A 108 16.79 -2.03 -3.40
C TRP A 108 17.56 -2.16 -4.70
N GLU A 109 17.12 -3.08 -5.55
CA GLU A 109 17.71 -3.31 -6.88
C GLU A 109 16.68 -3.02 -7.97
N SER A 110 17.13 -2.41 -9.05
CA SER A 110 16.25 -2.14 -10.19
C SER A 110 16.30 -3.25 -11.23
N VAL A 111 15.14 -3.56 -11.79
CA VAL A 111 15.04 -4.43 -12.98
C VAL A 111 15.03 -3.64 -14.29
N ALA A 112 15.02 -2.30 -14.22
CA ALA A 112 14.96 -1.43 -15.38
C ALA A 112 16.28 -1.45 -16.18
N GLU A 113 16.16 -1.27 -17.49
CA GLU A 113 17.32 -1.13 -18.37
C GLU A 113 18.13 0.12 -17.97
N GLY A 114 19.45 -0.02 -17.84
CA GLY A 114 20.34 1.05 -17.37
C GLY A 114 20.59 1.07 -15.85
N TYR A 115 19.81 0.35 -15.05
CA TYR A 115 19.91 0.37 -13.58
C TYR A 115 20.25 -0.99 -12.95
N LYS A 116 20.55 -2.01 -13.76
CA LYS A 116 20.82 -3.39 -13.30
C LYS A 116 21.98 -3.54 -12.30
N SER A 117 22.90 -2.57 -12.27
CA SER A 117 24.04 -2.54 -11.33
C SER A 117 23.89 -1.48 -10.24
N THR A 118 22.74 -0.78 -10.21
CA THR A 118 22.49 0.31 -9.28
C THR A 118 21.68 -0.22 -8.11
N THR A 119 22.15 0.09 -6.91
CA THR A 119 21.47 -0.24 -5.65
C THR A 119 21.08 1.04 -4.94
N TRP A 120 19.88 1.08 -4.39
CA TRP A 120 19.40 2.18 -3.55
C TRP A 120 19.21 1.72 -2.11
N THR A 121 19.40 2.63 -1.16
CA THR A 121 19.02 2.41 0.23
C THR A 121 17.55 2.77 0.45
N ASP A 122 17.03 2.50 1.65
CA ASP A 122 15.66 2.90 2.02
C ASP A 122 15.46 4.43 1.95
N THR A 123 16.48 5.24 2.23
CA THR A 123 16.39 6.71 2.13
C THR A 123 16.25 7.16 0.68
N ASP A 124 17.09 6.61 -0.20
CA ASP A 124 17.03 6.91 -1.64
C ASP A 124 15.66 6.51 -2.21
N MET A 125 15.11 5.38 -1.75
CA MET A 125 13.82 4.87 -2.18
C MET A 125 12.63 5.73 -1.73
N GLU A 126 12.67 6.26 -0.50
CA GLU A 126 11.62 7.16 0.01
C GLU A 126 11.62 8.51 -0.69
N ASP A 127 12.80 9.04 -1.02
CA ASP A 127 12.91 10.32 -1.72
C ASP A 127 12.48 10.20 -3.20
N ALA A 128 12.68 9.04 -3.82
CA ALA A 128 12.37 8.81 -5.23
C ALA A 128 10.95 8.29 -5.52
N THR A 129 10.21 7.77 -4.52
CA THR A 129 8.93 7.11 -4.76
C THR A 129 7.80 8.09 -5.09
N ASP A 130 6.89 7.66 -5.97
CA ASP A 130 5.72 8.43 -6.38
C ASP A 130 4.59 8.47 -5.34
N ILE A 131 4.60 7.55 -4.38
CA ILE A 131 3.51 7.35 -3.43
C ILE A 131 4.03 7.44 -2.00
N VAL A 132 3.49 8.42 -1.27
CA VAL A 132 3.82 8.63 0.14
C VAL A 132 3.30 7.46 0.99
N PRO A 133 4.13 6.91 1.90
CA PRO A 133 3.71 5.86 2.83
C PRO A 133 2.43 6.23 3.58
N ARG A 134 1.48 5.29 3.59
CA ARG A 134 0.16 5.47 4.22
C ARG A 134 -0.48 4.16 4.63
N LYS A 135 -1.38 4.25 5.59
CA LYS A 135 -2.20 3.12 6.01
C LYS A 135 -3.42 2.97 5.10
N GLY A 136 -3.59 1.79 4.52
CA GLY A 136 -4.74 1.48 3.68
C GLY A 136 -6.06 1.33 4.45
N ILE A 137 -7.17 1.48 3.74
CA ILE A 137 -8.53 1.27 4.27
C ILE A 137 -8.69 -0.14 4.85
N PHE A 138 -8.21 -1.17 4.14
CA PHE A 138 -8.33 -2.56 4.62
C PHE A 138 -7.43 -2.88 5.81
N ALA A 139 -6.35 -2.13 6.01
CA ALA A 139 -5.45 -2.28 7.15
C ALA A 139 -6.07 -1.80 8.48
N VAL A 140 -7.25 -1.17 8.45
CA VAL A 140 -7.96 -0.76 9.66
C VAL A 140 -8.59 -1.98 10.34
N ARG A 141 -8.01 -2.36 11.48
CA ARG A 141 -8.47 -3.48 12.32
C ARG A 141 -9.79 -3.14 13.01
N ARG A 142 -10.58 -4.17 13.34
CA ARG A 142 -11.82 -4.10 14.13
C ARG A 142 -12.95 -3.25 13.53
N ARG A 143 -12.92 -3.01 12.23
CA ARG A 143 -14.02 -2.37 11.49
C ARG A 143 -14.85 -3.41 10.77
N LEU A 144 -16.15 -3.24 10.76
CA LEU A 144 -17.05 -4.04 9.93
C LEU A 144 -16.91 -3.60 8.46
N PRO A 145 -17.08 -4.51 7.49
CA PRO A 145 -17.07 -4.13 6.07
C PRO A 145 -18.04 -3.00 5.75
N THR A 146 -19.21 -2.97 6.40
CA THR A 146 -20.24 -1.91 6.25
C THR A 146 -19.75 -0.52 6.61
N GLU A 147 -18.88 -0.39 7.61
CA GLU A 147 -18.27 0.88 8.01
C GLU A 147 -17.20 1.34 7.02
N LEU A 148 -16.61 0.42 6.25
CA LEU A 148 -15.58 0.72 5.26
C LEU A 148 -16.19 1.17 3.92
N ILE A 149 -17.43 0.76 3.59
CA ILE A 149 -18.11 1.11 2.33
C ILE A 149 -18.03 2.61 1.98
N PRO A 150 -18.36 3.57 2.86
CA PRO A 150 -18.29 4.99 2.50
C PRO A 150 -16.86 5.44 2.14
N HIS A 151 -15.84 4.91 2.82
CA HIS A 151 -14.44 5.21 2.51
C HIS A 151 -14.00 4.59 1.18
N LEU A 152 -14.43 3.36 0.89
CA LEU A 152 -14.17 2.70 -0.38
C LEU A 152 -14.86 3.43 -1.55
N ALA A 153 -16.11 3.84 -1.36
CA ALA A 153 -16.85 4.63 -2.34
C ALA A 153 -16.17 5.98 -2.61
N GLN A 154 -15.68 6.65 -1.56
CA GLN A 154 -14.95 7.91 -1.71
C GLN A 154 -13.62 7.73 -2.44
N ALA A 155 -12.86 6.67 -2.11
CA ALA A 155 -11.60 6.35 -2.79
C ALA A 155 -11.84 6.06 -4.28
N TYR A 156 -12.90 5.30 -4.60
CA TYR A 156 -13.26 4.97 -5.97
C TYR A 156 -13.73 6.20 -6.76
N ARG A 157 -14.56 7.07 -6.18
CA ARG A 157 -14.92 8.36 -6.80
C ARG A 157 -13.70 9.24 -7.08
N THR A 158 -12.72 9.24 -6.17
CA THR A 158 -11.48 9.98 -6.34
C THR A 158 -10.69 9.45 -7.54
N LEU A 159 -10.59 8.13 -7.70
CA LEU A 159 -9.99 7.51 -8.88
C LEU A 159 -10.74 7.91 -10.16
N GLU A 160 -12.08 7.86 -10.18
CA GLU A 160 -12.88 8.26 -11.35
C GLU A 160 -12.60 9.71 -11.76
N CYS A 161 -12.60 10.64 -10.79
CA CYS A 161 -12.29 12.04 -11.03
C CYS A 161 -10.88 12.23 -11.62
N ARG A 162 -9.87 11.50 -11.12
CA ARG A 162 -8.50 11.63 -11.61
C ARG A 162 -8.30 11.02 -12.99
N LEU A 163 -8.97 9.91 -13.30
CA LEU A 163 -8.96 9.32 -14.64
C LEU A 163 -9.66 10.23 -15.67
N GLU A 164 -10.79 10.85 -15.30
CA GLU A 164 -11.44 11.84 -16.16
C GLU A 164 -10.56 13.08 -16.35
N ASN A 165 -9.87 13.51 -15.29
CA ASN A 165 -8.91 14.61 -15.33
C ASN A 165 -7.79 14.35 -16.33
N LEU A 166 -7.22 13.14 -16.31
CA LEU A 166 -6.21 12.74 -17.28
C LEU A 166 -6.70 12.90 -18.72
N CYS A 167 -7.90 12.40 -19.03
CA CYS A 167 -8.40 12.54 -20.40
C CYS A 167 -8.66 14.00 -20.75
N ARG A 168 -9.23 14.80 -19.84
CA ARG A 168 -9.47 16.23 -20.09
C ARG A 168 -8.17 16.99 -20.32
N LEU A 169 -7.13 16.64 -19.56
CA LEU A 169 -5.79 17.18 -19.74
C LEU A 169 -5.21 16.81 -21.11
N VAL A 170 -5.39 15.57 -21.58
CA VAL A 170 -5.01 15.14 -22.94
C VAL A 170 -5.73 15.95 -23.99
N GLN A 171 -7.05 16.13 -23.85
CA GLN A 171 -7.86 16.94 -24.77
C GLN A 171 -7.31 18.37 -24.89
N ILE A 172 -7.00 19.01 -23.77
CA ILE A 172 -6.45 20.37 -23.76
C ILE A 172 -5.05 20.38 -24.38
N SER A 173 -4.20 19.42 -23.99
CA SER A 173 -2.81 19.31 -24.46
C SER A 173 -2.73 19.11 -25.98
N THR A 174 -3.66 18.35 -26.57
CA THR A 174 -3.68 18.15 -28.04
C THR A 174 -3.95 19.41 -28.87
N ASN A 175 -4.49 20.46 -28.25
CA ASN A 175 -4.77 21.73 -28.93
C ASN A 175 -3.65 22.76 -28.78
N ILE A 176 -2.63 22.48 -27.95
CA ILE A 176 -1.50 23.36 -27.70
C ILE A 176 -0.41 23.06 -28.74
N LYS A 177 0.14 24.13 -29.32
CA LYS A 177 1.17 24.07 -30.37
C LYS A 177 2.58 24.37 -29.88
N ASP A 178 2.69 24.90 -28.66
CA ASP A 178 3.97 25.18 -28.04
C ASP A 178 4.63 23.88 -27.59
N SER A 179 5.96 23.88 -27.43
CA SER A 179 6.70 22.71 -26.95
C SER A 179 6.72 22.58 -25.43
N ASP A 180 6.41 23.67 -24.74
CA ASP A 180 6.64 23.82 -23.31
C ASP A 180 5.36 23.53 -22.53
N ALA A 181 5.52 22.91 -21.35
CA ALA A 181 4.41 22.63 -20.46
C ALA A 181 3.75 23.94 -20.00
N GLN A 182 2.41 24.00 -20.09
CA GLN A 182 1.62 25.17 -19.69
C GLN A 182 0.73 24.82 -18.51
N ASP A 183 0.68 25.70 -17.52
CA ASP A 183 -0.23 25.56 -16.38
C ASP A 183 -1.68 25.76 -16.83
N VAL A 184 -2.53 24.77 -16.53
CA VAL A 184 -3.95 24.76 -16.89
C VAL A 184 -4.76 24.25 -15.71
N THR A 185 -5.88 24.93 -15.43
CA THR A 185 -6.89 24.42 -14.49
C THR A 185 -7.87 23.54 -15.23
N VAL A 186 -7.92 22.26 -14.89
CA VAL A 186 -8.88 21.32 -15.46
C VAL A 186 -10.13 21.28 -14.58
N LYS A 187 -11.29 21.48 -15.22
CA LYS A 187 -12.60 21.53 -14.56
C LYS A 187 -13.44 20.32 -14.97
N ILE A 188 -13.92 19.58 -13.99
CA ILE A 188 -14.75 18.38 -14.18
C ILE A 188 -15.96 18.49 -13.27
N LEU A 189 -17.13 18.20 -13.82
CA LEU A 189 -18.39 18.31 -13.08
C LEU A 189 -18.41 17.32 -11.91
N GLY A 190 -18.56 17.83 -10.69
CA GLY A 190 -18.63 17.02 -9.48
C GLY A 190 -17.27 16.62 -8.89
N CYS A 191 -16.16 17.05 -9.49
CA CYS A 191 -14.81 16.88 -8.96
C CYS A 191 -14.23 18.22 -8.50
N LEU A 192 -13.14 18.18 -7.74
CA LEU A 192 -12.37 19.38 -7.40
C LEU A 192 -11.63 19.87 -8.65
N ASP A 193 -11.58 21.18 -8.85
CA ASP A 193 -10.72 21.79 -9.85
C ASP A 193 -9.25 21.53 -9.50
N VAL A 194 -8.48 21.05 -10.46
CA VAL A 194 -7.06 20.72 -10.28
C VAL A 194 -6.23 21.57 -11.22
N GLU A 195 -5.26 22.29 -10.65
CA GLU A 195 -4.23 22.98 -11.39
C GLU A 195 -3.12 21.98 -11.73
N THR A 196 -2.84 21.83 -13.03
CA THR A 196 -1.86 20.87 -13.53
C THR A 196 -1.18 21.42 -14.78
N GLN A 197 -0.02 20.87 -15.10
CA GLN A 197 0.68 21.18 -16.33
C GLN A 197 0.17 20.34 -17.49
N THR A 198 0.12 20.93 -18.68
CA THR A 198 -0.19 20.22 -19.93
C THR A 198 0.91 19.23 -20.25
N LEU A 199 0.56 18.19 -20.99
CA LEU A 199 1.46 17.09 -21.31
C LEU A 199 2.25 17.44 -22.58
N PRO A 200 3.55 17.79 -22.49
CA PRO A 200 4.33 18.18 -23.67
C PRO A 200 4.45 17.03 -24.67
N ALA A 201 4.45 15.78 -24.20
CA ALA A 201 4.40 14.60 -25.05
C ALA A 201 3.14 14.53 -25.95
N CYS A 202 2.07 15.24 -25.58
CA CYS A 202 0.79 15.29 -26.27
C CYS A 202 0.54 16.60 -27.04
N HIS A 203 1.54 17.49 -27.15
CA HIS A 203 1.47 18.67 -28.01
C HIS A 203 1.65 18.23 -29.47
N LEU A 204 0.56 17.79 -30.09
CA LEU A 204 0.60 17.22 -31.42
C LEU A 204 0.64 18.35 -32.47
N PRO A 205 1.61 18.36 -33.40
CA PRO A 205 1.58 19.30 -34.50
C PRO A 205 0.34 19.05 -35.34
N SER A 206 -0.41 20.12 -35.63
CA SER A 206 -1.54 20.09 -36.57
C SER A 206 -1.02 19.78 -37.98
N VAL A 207 -0.78 18.50 -38.29
CA VAL A 207 -0.37 18.08 -39.62
C VAL A 207 -1.63 18.03 -40.49
N GLN A 208 -1.91 19.16 -41.15
CA GLN A 208 -2.87 19.21 -42.25
C GLN A 208 -2.36 18.35 -43.41
N GLY A 209 -2.79 17.09 -43.46
CA GLY A 209 -2.60 16.22 -44.61
C GLY A 209 -2.03 14.86 -44.24
N THR A 210 -2.75 13.82 -44.67
CA THR A 210 -2.37 12.40 -44.65
C THR A 210 -2.48 11.68 -43.29
N LEU A 211 -3.73 11.33 -42.93
CA LEU A 211 -4.24 9.95 -42.79
C LEU A 211 -5.27 9.85 -41.64
N PRO A 212 -6.49 9.33 -41.88
CA PRO A 212 -7.51 9.10 -40.86
C PRO A 212 -7.17 7.96 -39.88
N THR A 213 -5.94 7.43 -39.91
CA THR A 213 -5.46 6.33 -39.07
C THR A 213 -4.67 6.80 -37.84
N GLN A 214 -4.40 8.10 -37.70
CA GLN A 214 -3.90 8.68 -36.45
C GLN A 214 -5.06 8.84 -35.47
N GLY A 215 -5.27 7.79 -34.67
CA GLY A 215 -6.39 7.69 -33.73
C GLY A 215 -6.51 8.91 -32.82
N ASN A 216 -7.75 9.34 -32.63
CA ASN A 216 -8.10 10.38 -31.68
C ASN A 216 -7.56 10.01 -30.27
N MET A 217 -6.50 10.67 -29.80
CA MET A 217 -5.86 10.38 -28.51
C MET A 217 -6.83 10.52 -27.34
N TRP A 218 -7.82 11.41 -27.48
CA TRP A 218 -8.92 11.50 -26.53
C TRP A 218 -9.78 10.23 -26.51
N ALA A 219 -10.14 9.69 -27.68
CA ALA A 219 -10.89 8.44 -27.75
C ALA A 219 -10.10 7.25 -27.19
N TYR A 220 -8.78 7.21 -27.43
CA TYR A 220 -7.89 6.24 -26.79
C TYR A 220 -7.91 6.37 -25.27
N CYS A 221 -7.73 7.58 -24.74
CA CYS A 221 -7.76 7.83 -23.30
C CYS A 221 -9.07 7.38 -22.69
N MET A 222 -10.21 7.75 -23.28
CA MET A 222 -11.54 7.37 -22.80
C MET A 222 -11.75 5.85 -22.79
N ALA A 223 -11.30 5.15 -23.84
CA ALA A 223 -11.41 3.68 -23.89
C ALA A 223 -10.53 3.00 -22.83
N MET A 224 -9.31 3.50 -22.64
CA MET A 224 -8.38 2.99 -21.64
C MET A 224 -8.88 3.24 -20.22
N THR A 225 -9.33 4.46 -19.90
CA THR A 225 -9.83 4.81 -18.57
C THR A 225 -11.09 4.04 -18.22
N GLU A 226 -11.99 3.82 -19.18
CA GLU A 226 -13.16 2.97 -18.98
C GLU A 226 -12.77 1.51 -18.71
N SER A 227 -11.81 0.97 -19.46
CA SER A 227 -11.30 -0.38 -19.22
C SER A 227 -10.68 -0.52 -17.82
N LEU A 228 -9.89 0.47 -17.39
CA LEU A 228 -9.31 0.52 -16.05
C LEU A 228 -10.38 0.64 -14.97
N ARG A 229 -11.40 1.49 -15.17
CA ARG A 229 -12.52 1.68 -14.24
C ARG A 229 -13.28 0.37 -14.03
N VAL A 230 -13.67 -0.31 -15.10
CA VAL A 230 -14.37 -1.60 -15.04
C VAL A 230 -13.51 -2.65 -14.33
N ARG A 231 -12.22 -2.73 -14.65
CA ARG A 231 -11.30 -3.68 -14.03
C ARG A 231 -11.10 -3.42 -12.54
N GLU A 232 -10.87 -2.18 -12.14
CA GLU A 232 -10.69 -1.82 -10.73
C GLU A 232 -12.00 -2.00 -9.93
N ALA A 233 -13.17 -1.76 -10.52
CA ALA A 233 -14.45 -2.05 -9.88
C ALA A 233 -14.64 -3.54 -9.61
N GLN A 234 -14.27 -4.40 -10.58
CA GLN A 234 -14.32 -5.86 -10.42
C GLN A 234 -13.32 -6.36 -9.36
N ILE A 235 -12.10 -5.84 -9.38
CA ILE A 235 -11.08 -6.18 -8.37
C ILE A 235 -11.52 -5.72 -6.99
N LEU A 236 -12.03 -4.49 -6.86
CA LEU A 236 -12.52 -3.95 -5.60
C LEU A 236 -13.67 -4.80 -5.05
N LYS A 237 -14.62 -5.22 -5.90
CA LYS A 237 -15.69 -6.14 -5.50
C LYS A 237 -15.12 -7.44 -4.92
N LEU A 238 -14.20 -8.08 -5.64
CA LEU A 238 -13.57 -9.32 -5.18
C LEU A 238 -12.83 -9.14 -3.85
N VAL A 239 -12.11 -8.03 -3.69
CA VAL A 239 -11.35 -7.72 -2.47
C VAL A 239 -12.30 -7.48 -1.29
N VAL A 240 -13.40 -6.78 -1.50
CA VAL A 240 -14.42 -6.56 -0.46
C VAL A 240 -15.09 -7.87 -0.06
N GLU A 241 -15.43 -8.73 -1.03
CA GLU A 241 -15.97 -10.08 -0.75
C GLU A 241 -14.97 -10.90 0.08
N TYR A 242 -13.69 -10.89 -0.31
CA TYR A 242 -12.63 -11.59 0.43
C TYR A 242 -12.44 -11.05 1.86
N ASP A 243 -12.33 -9.74 2.05
CA ASP A 243 -12.19 -9.12 3.39
C ASP A 243 -13.41 -9.41 4.27
N SER A 244 -14.61 -9.36 3.69
CA SER A 244 -15.85 -9.68 4.41
C SER A 244 -15.90 -11.15 4.86
N GLY A 245 -15.49 -12.08 3.99
CA GLY A 245 -15.40 -13.50 4.30
C GLY A 245 -14.36 -13.79 5.37
N TYR A 246 -13.17 -13.18 5.24
CA TYR A 246 -12.10 -13.30 6.22
C TYR A 246 -12.52 -12.80 7.60
N ARG A 247 -13.11 -11.61 7.69
CA ARG A 247 -13.58 -11.05 8.98
C ARG A 247 -14.72 -11.85 9.59
N SER A 248 -15.66 -12.33 8.77
CA SER A 248 -16.75 -13.19 9.24
C SER A 248 -16.24 -14.52 9.77
N GLY A 249 -15.24 -15.13 9.08
CA GLY A 249 -14.58 -16.34 9.55
C GLY A 249 -13.87 -16.16 10.89
N LEU A 250 -13.17 -15.04 11.08
CA LEU A 250 -12.56 -14.70 12.37
C LEU A 250 -13.60 -14.53 13.48
N GLN A 251 -14.72 -13.85 13.21
CA GLN A 251 -15.82 -13.71 14.18
C GLN A 251 -16.43 -15.07 14.55
N PHE A 252 -16.70 -15.92 13.55
CA PHE A 252 -17.21 -17.27 13.77
C PHE A 252 -16.24 -18.09 14.63
N SER A 253 -14.94 -18.04 14.36
CA SER A 253 -13.94 -18.76 15.16
C SER A 253 -13.92 -18.31 16.63
N GLY A 254 -14.13 -17.00 16.87
CA GLY A 254 -14.24 -16.44 18.21
C GLY A 254 -15.49 -16.94 18.94
N ILE A 255 -16.65 -16.90 18.28
CA ILE A 255 -17.92 -17.39 18.83
C ILE A 255 -17.85 -18.90 19.10
N PHE A 256 -17.30 -19.68 18.16
CA PHE A 256 -17.18 -21.12 18.31
C PHE A 256 -16.25 -21.51 19.46
N ARG A 257 -15.13 -20.80 19.64
CA ARG A 257 -14.25 -20.99 20.79
C ARG A 257 -14.94 -20.68 22.12
N ALA A 258 -15.72 -19.60 22.17
CA ALA A 258 -16.50 -19.26 23.36
C ALA A 258 -17.57 -20.34 23.67
N PHE A 259 -18.28 -20.80 22.64
CA PHE A 259 -19.25 -21.88 22.73
C PHE A 259 -18.62 -23.19 23.23
N LEU A 260 -17.49 -23.61 22.67
CA LEU A 260 -16.77 -24.80 23.16
C LEU A 260 -16.29 -24.65 24.60
N GLY A 261 -15.85 -23.45 25.00
CA GLY A 261 -15.49 -23.15 26.39
C GLY A 261 -16.68 -23.33 27.35
N GLN A 262 -17.85 -22.81 26.97
CA GLN A 262 -19.08 -22.95 27.75
C GLN A 262 -19.59 -24.40 27.76
N MET A 263 -19.62 -25.08 26.61
CA MET A 263 -20.01 -26.49 26.53
C MET A 263 -19.10 -27.37 27.37
N ARG A 264 -17.79 -27.12 27.40
CA ARG A 264 -16.89 -27.84 28.32
C ARG A 264 -17.32 -27.67 29.77
N GLY A 265 -17.68 -26.47 30.20
CA GLY A 265 -18.20 -26.21 31.55
C GLY A 265 -19.54 -26.89 31.82
N VAL A 266 -20.50 -26.76 30.89
CA VAL A 266 -21.86 -27.30 31.04
C VAL A 266 -21.87 -28.83 30.98
N VAL A 267 -21.16 -29.44 30.03
CA VAL A 267 -21.09 -30.90 29.87
C VAL A 267 -20.30 -31.54 31.01
N LEU A 268 -19.17 -30.97 31.44
CA LEU A 268 -18.45 -31.49 32.62
C LEU A 268 -19.26 -31.28 33.91
N GLY A 269 -20.02 -30.19 34.01
CA GLY A 269 -20.92 -29.92 35.13
C GLY A 269 -22.09 -30.90 35.20
N SER A 270 -22.76 -31.16 34.07
CA SER A 270 -23.87 -32.10 34.00
C SER A 270 -23.41 -33.55 34.18
N MET A 271 -22.24 -33.94 33.64
CA MET A 271 -21.65 -35.25 33.92
C MET A 271 -21.31 -35.44 35.39
N ARG A 272 -20.75 -34.43 36.06
CA ARG A 272 -20.52 -34.49 37.51
C ARG A 272 -21.84 -34.65 38.28
N SER A 273 -22.85 -33.87 37.93
CA SER A 273 -24.18 -33.96 38.56
C SER A 273 -24.84 -35.33 38.34
N ALA A 274 -24.73 -35.89 37.12
CA ALA A 274 -25.21 -37.22 36.78
C ALA A 274 -24.44 -38.31 37.55
N THR A 275 -23.11 -38.21 37.65
CA THR A 275 -22.33 -39.15 38.48
C THR A 275 -22.69 -39.06 39.95
N THR A 276 -22.96 -37.86 40.50
CA THR A 276 -23.44 -37.71 41.89
C THR A 276 -24.84 -38.29 42.08
N MET A 277 -25.74 -38.17 41.10
CA MET A 277 -27.05 -38.83 41.14
C MET A 277 -26.91 -40.35 41.04
N ILE A 278 -26.05 -40.88 40.15
CA ILE A 278 -25.80 -42.32 40.03
C ILE A 278 -25.21 -42.88 41.33
N THR A 279 -24.28 -42.16 41.98
CA THR A 279 -23.76 -42.57 43.30
C THR A 279 -24.80 -42.41 44.42
N ALA A 280 -25.73 -41.46 44.31
CA ALA A 280 -26.86 -41.36 45.23
C ALA A 280 -27.84 -42.53 45.03
N PHE A 281 -28.11 -42.95 43.79
CA PHE A 281 -28.93 -44.11 43.47
C PHE A 281 -28.27 -45.44 43.85
N SER A 282 -26.94 -45.55 43.75
CA SER A 282 -26.20 -46.73 44.24
C SER A 282 -26.15 -46.83 45.77
N ARG A 283 -26.62 -45.80 46.50
CA ARG A 283 -26.81 -45.78 47.95
C ARG A 283 -28.27 -45.87 48.38
N VAL A 284 -29.22 -45.91 47.44
CA VAL A 284 -30.59 -46.29 47.77
C VAL A 284 -30.56 -47.79 48.07
N PRO A 285 -30.81 -48.23 49.31
CA PRO A 285 -30.93 -49.65 49.60
C PRO A 285 -32.02 -50.23 48.68
N CYS A 286 -31.80 -51.39 48.07
CA CYS A 286 -32.84 -52.12 47.35
C CYS A 286 -34.10 -52.12 48.25
N PHE A 287 -35.12 -51.32 47.92
CA PHE A 287 -36.42 -51.47 48.54
C PHE A 287 -37.03 -52.73 47.93
N ILE A 288 -36.74 -53.85 48.61
CA ILE A 288 -37.56 -55.06 48.74
C ILE A 288 -38.55 -55.25 47.58
N ALA A 289 -38.06 -55.82 46.46
CA ALA A 289 -38.83 -56.62 45.49
C ALA A 289 -38.03 -57.03 44.25
N ALA A 290 -36.92 -56.35 43.91
CA ALA A 290 -36.23 -56.56 42.61
C ALA A 290 -34.79 -57.10 42.70
N CYS A 291 -34.30 -57.43 43.89
CA CYS A 291 -32.96 -58.00 44.09
C CYS A 291 -33.01 -59.50 44.48
N ASP A 292 -34.19 -60.12 44.38
CA ASP A 292 -34.43 -61.54 44.66
C ASP A 292 -34.63 -62.29 43.33
N ASP A 293 -33.53 -62.44 42.59
CA ASP A 293 -33.42 -63.41 41.49
C ASP A 293 -31.94 -63.83 41.38
N SER A 294 -31.47 -64.53 42.41
CA SER A 294 -30.31 -65.41 42.33
C SER A 294 -30.87 -66.83 42.21
N PRO A 295 -30.66 -67.55 41.10
CA PRO A 295 -31.18 -68.90 40.98
C PRO A 295 -30.42 -69.82 41.93
N ASP A 296 -31.17 -70.46 42.83
CA ASP A 296 -30.71 -71.60 43.61
C ASP A 296 -30.23 -72.69 42.64
N GLY A 297 -28.94 -72.99 42.70
CA GLY A 297 -28.28 -74.00 41.89
C GLY A 297 -27.39 -74.87 42.76
N SER A 298 -27.98 -76.00 43.18
CA SER A 298 -27.39 -77.31 43.55
C SER A 298 -25.87 -77.46 43.45
#